data_AF-A0A0G0NUK2-F1
#
_entry.id   AF-A0A0G0NUK2-F1
#
_cell.length_a   1.000
_cell.length_b   1.000
_cell.length_c   1.000
_cell.angle_alpha   90.00
_cell.angle_beta   90.00
_cell.angle_gamma   90.00
#
_symmetry.space_group_name_H-M   'P 1'
#
loop_
_entity.id
_entity.type
_entity.pdbx_description
1 polymer ?
#
loop_
_entity_poly.entity_id
_entity_poly.type
_entity_poly.pdbx_seq_one_letter_code
_entity_poly.pdbx_strand_id
1 'polypeptide(L)'
;QIKSIFPYISGIPLFIFSIFGLVFFFKKYPKFKITQKQQLAVILIPSLIYLIYSSQLYVKWTRFMSPIFFLIPLFATYFISQIKNQKIQIILSTISLLPGLLFFTMYLRPDIRLSASAWVNQNLPANSVIFSEAGNVINFPYKNQNFQITNFDFYNLDTDPDLISQLPLLISNSDYIIVPSRRIFKNQNNSRFPYSQKYYQSLFSGQLGFQPLKIFTPSSDFLLNGENAEETWTVFDHPTIRIYQNINHFSSDQIQNILLPPDDKT
;
A
#
# COMPACT_ATOMS: atom_id res chain seq x y z
N GLN A 1 9.74 -3.36 -9.36
CA GLN A 1 8.96 -3.16 -10.60
C GLN A 1 8.17 -4.42 -10.99
N ILE A 2 8.83 -5.53 -11.35
CA ILE A 2 8.15 -6.76 -11.79
C ILE A 2 7.28 -7.43 -10.72
N LYS A 3 7.68 -7.40 -9.44
CA LYS A 3 6.94 -8.08 -8.37
C LYS A 3 5.83 -7.23 -7.74
N SER A 4 6.12 -5.96 -7.45
CA SER A 4 5.25 -5.10 -6.62
C SER A 4 4.61 -3.93 -7.35
N ILE A 5 4.93 -3.71 -8.63
CA ILE A 5 4.42 -2.56 -9.41
C ILE A 5 3.55 -3.07 -10.56
N PHE A 6 4.14 -3.67 -11.59
CA PHE A 6 3.40 -4.02 -12.81
C PHE A 6 2.22 -4.99 -12.58
N PRO A 7 2.33 -6.05 -11.77
CA PRO A 7 1.20 -6.95 -11.52
C PRO A 7 0.01 -6.25 -10.83
N TYR A 8 0.29 -5.25 -10.00
CA TYR A 8 -0.73 -4.51 -9.26
C TYR A 8 -1.42 -3.45 -10.13
N ILE A 9 -0.65 -2.70 -10.92
CA ILE A 9 -1.22 -1.68 -11.82
C ILE A 9 -2.05 -2.32 -12.95
N SER A 10 -1.52 -3.37 -13.57
CA SER A 10 -2.10 -3.95 -14.79
C SER A 10 -3.00 -5.16 -14.55
N GLY A 11 -2.92 -5.74 -13.36
CA GLY A 11 -3.49 -7.04 -13.05
C GLY A 11 -2.65 -8.20 -13.60
N ILE A 12 -2.71 -9.34 -12.92
CA ILE A 12 -1.96 -10.56 -13.28
C ILE A 12 -2.21 -10.99 -14.74
N PRO A 13 -3.46 -11.04 -15.26
CA PRO A 13 -3.68 -11.55 -16.61
C PRO A 13 -3.02 -10.68 -17.68
N LEU A 14 -3.22 -9.35 -17.62
CA LEU A 14 -2.63 -8.43 -18.59
C LEU A 14 -1.10 -8.46 -18.52
N PHE A 15 -0.55 -8.54 -17.30
CA PHE A 15 0.88 -8.67 -17.10
C PHE A 15 1.44 -9.95 -17.75
N ILE A 16 0.82 -11.11 -17.52
CA ILE A 16 1.23 -12.39 -18.13
C ILE A 16 1.13 -12.34 -19.66
N PHE A 17 0.03 -11.81 -20.20
CA PHE A 17 -0.16 -11.69 -21.64
C PHE A 17 0.86 -10.75 -22.28
N SER A 18 1.29 -9.71 -21.58
CA SER A 18 2.35 -8.82 -22.05
C SER A 18 3.69 -9.54 -22.17
N ILE A 19 4.01 -10.46 -21.26
CA ILE A 19 5.23 -11.29 -21.34
C ILE A 19 5.18 -12.19 -22.58
N PHE A 20 4.04 -12.87 -22.80
CA PHE A 20 3.86 -13.67 -24.03
C PHE A 20 3.96 -12.78 -25.28
N GLY A 21 3.36 -11.60 -25.25
CA GLY A 21 3.41 -10.62 -26.34
C GLY A 21 4.82 -10.20 -26.69
N LEU A 22 5.63 -9.93 -25.68
CA LEU A 22 7.03 -9.58 -25.84
C LEU A 22 7.84 -10.74 -26.46
N VAL A 23 7.60 -11.98 -26.03
CA VAL A 23 8.23 -13.17 -26.64
C VAL A 23 7.83 -13.33 -28.11
N PHE A 24 6.54 -13.22 -28.43
CA PHE A 24 6.07 -13.29 -29.82
C PHE A 24 6.58 -12.13 -30.67
N PHE A 25 6.72 -10.95 -30.07
CA PHE A 25 7.22 -9.75 -30.73
C PHE A 25 8.66 -10.00 -31.20
N PHE A 26 9.56 -10.43 -30.31
CA PHE A 26 10.94 -10.71 -30.68
C PHE A 26 11.08 -11.87 -31.68
N LYS A 27 10.22 -12.89 -31.61
CA LYS A 27 10.20 -13.98 -32.63
C LYS A 27 9.82 -13.47 -34.02
N LYS A 28 8.92 -12.49 -34.13
CA LYS A 28 8.48 -11.92 -35.41
C LYS A 28 9.31 -10.73 -35.88
N TYR A 29 10.02 -10.05 -34.97
CA TYR A 29 10.80 -8.85 -35.26
C TYR A 29 11.73 -8.96 -36.48
N PRO A 30 12.45 -10.08 -36.72
CA PRO A 30 13.29 -10.23 -37.91
C PRO A 30 12.52 -10.06 -39.22
N LYS A 31 11.25 -10.51 -39.25
CA LYS A 31 10.36 -10.50 -40.42
C LYS A 31 9.68 -9.14 -40.66
N PHE A 32 9.82 -8.17 -39.77
CA PHE A 32 9.23 -6.84 -39.96
C PHE A 32 9.93 -6.04 -41.06
N LYS A 33 9.14 -5.25 -41.79
CA LYS A 33 9.66 -4.32 -42.80
C LYS A 33 10.51 -3.25 -42.11
N ILE A 34 11.46 -2.66 -42.85
CA ILE A 34 12.36 -1.62 -42.33
C ILE A 34 11.58 -0.45 -41.73
N THR A 35 10.53 0.01 -42.42
CA THR A 35 9.67 1.11 -41.95
C THR A 35 8.97 0.78 -40.62
N GLN A 36 8.50 -0.46 -40.44
CA GLN A 36 7.90 -0.91 -39.17
C GLN A 36 8.94 -0.95 -38.04
N LYS A 37 10.16 -1.42 -38.33
CA LYS A 37 11.26 -1.44 -37.37
C LYS A 37 11.62 -0.02 -36.91
N GLN A 38 11.65 0.95 -37.83
CA GLN A 38 11.88 2.36 -37.52
C GLN A 38 10.78 2.94 -36.61
N GLN A 39 9.52 2.70 -36.94
CA GLN A 39 8.38 3.14 -36.11
C GLN A 39 8.43 2.54 -34.70
N LEU A 40 8.72 1.24 -34.60
CA LEU A 40 8.86 0.56 -33.30
C LEU A 40 10.08 1.07 -32.53
N ALA A 41 11.19 1.36 -33.19
CA ALA A 41 12.38 1.90 -32.55
C ALA A 41 12.10 3.25 -31.87
N VAL A 42 11.33 4.14 -32.52
CA VAL A 42 10.92 5.44 -31.95
C VAL A 42 10.12 5.27 -30.65
N ILE A 43 9.38 4.19 -30.50
CA ILE A 43 8.58 3.92 -29.30
C ILE A 43 9.40 3.16 -28.24
N LEU A 44 10.05 2.08 -28.65
CA LEU A 44 10.67 1.11 -27.75
C LEU A 44 12.03 1.56 -27.23
N ILE A 45 12.83 2.28 -28.02
CA ILE A 45 14.16 2.74 -27.57
C ILE A 45 14.02 3.75 -26.43
N PRO A 46 13.22 4.83 -26.54
CA PRO A 46 13.04 5.76 -25.42
C PRO A 46 12.43 5.09 -24.19
N SER A 47 11.47 4.19 -24.39
CA SER A 47 10.85 3.44 -23.30
C SER A 47 11.85 2.54 -22.58
N LEU A 48 12.76 1.90 -23.31
CA LEU A 48 13.83 1.07 -22.76
C LEU A 48 14.84 1.93 -21.98
N ILE A 49 15.29 3.05 -22.55
CA ILE A 49 16.20 4.00 -21.87
C ILE A 49 15.56 4.44 -20.54
N TYR A 50 14.29 4.84 -20.59
CA TYR A 50 13.54 5.27 -19.41
C TYR A 50 13.39 4.17 -18.37
N LEU A 51 13.08 2.94 -18.79
CA LEU A 51 12.96 1.79 -17.90
C LEU A 51 14.30 1.48 -17.23
N ILE A 52 15.41 1.49 -17.98
CA ILE A 52 16.76 1.26 -17.44
C ILE A 52 17.08 2.31 -16.38
N TYR A 53 16.95 3.59 -16.73
CA TYR A 53 17.18 4.69 -15.79
C TYR A 53 16.34 4.54 -14.51
N SER A 54 15.03 4.35 -14.67
CA SER A 54 14.12 4.30 -13.53
C SER A 54 14.27 3.01 -12.70
N SER A 55 14.83 1.94 -13.28
CA SER A 55 15.16 0.70 -12.56
C SER A 55 16.37 0.82 -11.64
N GLN A 56 17.28 1.76 -11.94
CA GLN A 56 18.48 2.02 -11.14
C GLN A 56 18.19 2.85 -9.89
N LEU A 57 17.06 3.55 -9.84
CA LEU A 57 16.65 4.31 -8.66
C LEU A 57 16.51 3.39 -7.43
N TYR A 58 17.03 3.85 -6.29
CA TYR A 58 16.84 3.17 -5.00
C TYR A 58 15.34 3.05 -4.70
N VAL A 59 14.63 4.18 -4.74
CA VAL A 59 13.19 4.26 -4.56
C VAL A 59 12.49 4.01 -5.90
N LYS A 60 11.60 3.02 -5.93
CA LYS A 60 10.90 2.59 -7.14
C LYS A 60 9.40 2.82 -6.99
N TRP A 61 8.96 4.05 -7.22
CA TRP A 61 7.54 4.40 -7.16
C TRP A 61 6.78 4.04 -8.42
N THR A 62 5.54 3.62 -8.24
CA THR A 62 4.57 3.34 -9.31
C THR A 62 4.44 4.53 -10.28
N ARG A 63 4.40 5.77 -9.76
CA ARG A 63 4.30 6.99 -10.60
C ARG A 63 5.47 7.19 -11.56
N PHE A 64 6.68 6.75 -11.20
CA PHE A 64 7.85 6.80 -12.08
C PHE A 64 7.79 5.75 -13.18
N MET A 65 6.86 4.80 -13.13
CA MET A 65 6.66 3.86 -14.23
C MET A 65 5.55 4.32 -15.19
N SER A 66 4.81 5.39 -14.85
CA SER A 66 3.65 5.83 -15.64
C SER A 66 3.94 6.10 -17.12
N PRO A 67 5.10 6.68 -17.52
CA PRO A 67 5.39 6.93 -18.93
C PRO A 67 5.51 5.65 -19.77
N ILE A 68 5.74 4.49 -19.14
CA ILE A 68 5.91 3.20 -19.83
C ILE A 68 4.76 2.22 -19.58
N PHE A 69 3.69 2.65 -18.91
CA PHE A 69 2.53 1.77 -18.64
C PHE A 69 1.87 1.25 -19.91
N PHE A 70 1.89 2.04 -20.99
CA PHE A 70 1.29 1.64 -22.26
C PHE A 70 1.94 0.39 -22.87
N LEU A 71 3.18 0.04 -22.50
CA LEU A 71 3.87 -1.15 -23.03
C LEU A 71 3.15 -2.44 -22.64
N ILE A 72 2.58 -2.51 -21.44
CA ILE A 72 1.88 -3.72 -20.95
C ILE A 72 0.64 -4.05 -21.81
N PRO A 73 -0.36 -3.15 -21.98
CA PRO A 73 -1.48 -3.40 -22.88
C PRO A 73 -1.02 -3.51 -24.35
N LEU A 74 0.01 -2.80 -24.79
CA LEU A 74 0.54 -2.92 -26.16
C LEU A 74 1.00 -4.36 -26.45
N PHE A 75 1.85 -4.95 -25.60
CA PHE A 75 2.31 -6.32 -25.82
C PHE A 75 1.20 -7.35 -25.57
N ALA A 76 0.34 -7.14 -24.57
CA ALA A 76 -0.77 -8.04 -24.31
C ALA A 76 -1.75 -8.12 -25.49
N THR A 77 -2.14 -6.97 -26.05
CA THR A 77 -3.00 -6.92 -27.24
C THR A 77 -2.31 -7.52 -28.46
N TYR A 78 -1.00 -7.28 -28.64
CA TYR A 78 -0.23 -7.93 -29.69
C TYR A 78 -0.28 -9.46 -29.56
N PHE A 79 -0.09 -10.04 -28.36
CA PHE A 79 -0.24 -11.48 -28.13
C PHE A 79 -1.64 -11.98 -28.50
N ILE A 80 -2.68 -11.33 -27.98
CA ILE A 80 -4.07 -11.72 -28.21
C ILE A 80 -4.41 -11.69 -29.72
N SER A 81 -3.86 -10.72 -30.47
CA SER A 81 -4.04 -10.64 -31.94
C SER A 81 -3.40 -11.79 -32.72
N GLN A 82 -2.48 -12.56 -32.11
CA GLN A 82 -1.89 -13.75 -32.75
C GLN A 82 -2.79 -14.98 -32.62
N ILE A 83 -3.82 -14.93 -31.77
CA ILE A 83 -4.73 -16.04 -31.55
C ILE A 83 -5.73 -16.14 -32.69
N LYS A 84 -5.69 -17.23 -33.46
CA LYS A 84 -6.57 -17.45 -34.62
C LYS A 84 -8.02 -17.73 -34.23
N ASN A 85 -8.25 -18.33 -33.06
CA ASN A 85 -9.59 -18.70 -32.61
C ASN A 85 -10.27 -17.49 -31.96
N GLN A 86 -11.32 -16.98 -32.63
CA GLN A 86 -12.07 -15.79 -32.19
C GLN A 86 -12.69 -15.94 -30.80
N LYS A 87 -13.18 -17.13 -30.43
CA LYS A 87 -13.75 -17.37 -29.09
C LYS A 87 -12.68 -17.21 -28.01
N ILE A 88 -11.51 -17.80 -28.22
CA ILE A 88 -10.37 -17.67 -27.28
C ILE A 88 -9.91 -16.21 -27.21
N GLN A 89 -9.84 -15.52 -28.36
CA GLN A 89 -9.47 -14.10 -28.40
C GLN A 89 -10.41 -13.25 -27.53
N ILE A 90 -11.73 -13.43 -27.68
CA ILE A 90 -12.75 -12.72 -26.88
C ILE A 90 -12.58 -13.02 -25.39
N ILE A 91 -12.36 -14.28 -25.02
CA ILE A 91 -12.15 -14.69 -23.62
C ILE A 91 -10.90 -14.00 -23.04
N LEU A 92 -9.76 -14.04 -23.73
CA LEU A 92 -8.52 -13.42 -23.26
C LEU A 92 -8.63 -11.89 -23.18
N SER A 93 -9.32 -11.26 -24.13
CA SER A 93 -9.62 -9.83 -24.07
C SER A 93 -10.51 -9.48 -22.88
N THR A 94 -11.54 -10.28 -22.61
CA THR A 94 -12.44 -10.06 -21.46
C THR A 94 -11.70 -10.20 -20.14
N ILE A 95 -10.90 -11.27 -19.99
CA ILE A 95 -10.07 -11.49 -18.81
C ILE A 95 -9.05 -10.35 -18.59
N SER A 96 -8.54 -9.77 -19.68
CA SER A 96 -7.60 -8.65 -19.66
C SER A 96 -8.23 -7.34 -19.17
N LEU A 97 -9.53 -7.14 -19.39
CA LEU A 97 -10.27 -5.95 -18.94
C LEU A 97 -10.70 -6.05 -17.47
N LEU A 98 -10.89 -7.26 -16.96
CA LEU A 98 -11.44 -7.50 -15.62
C LEU A 98 -10.68 -6.77 -14.49
N PRO A 99 -9.32 -6.78 -14.42
CA PRO A 99 -8.60 -6.06 -13.37
C PRO A 99 -8.87 -4.55 -13.38
N GLY A 100 -8.92 -3.93 -14.56
CA GLY A 100 -9.21 -2.50 -14.71
C GLY A 100 -10.64 -2.16 -14.30
N LEU A 101 -11.61 -3.00 -14.67
CA LEU A 101 -13.00 -2.84 -14.25
C LEU A 101 -13.17 -2.97 -12.73
N LEU A 102 -12.51 -3.97 -12.11
CA LEU A 102 -12.52 -4.16 -10.66
C LEU A 102 -11.87 -2.98 -9.93
N PHE A 103 -10.72 -2.52 -10.40
CA PHE A 103 -10.09 -1.31 -9.88
C PHE A 103 -11.04 -0.12 -9.98
N PHE A 104 -11.71 0.08 -11.12
CA PHE A 104 -12.63 1.20 -11.31
C PHE A 104 -13.78 1.22 -10.30
N THR A 105 -14.23 0.06 -9.82
CA THR A 105 -15.30 0.01 -8.80
C THR A 105 -14.94 0.74 -7.50
N MET A 106 -13.65 0.96 -7.21
CA MET A 106 -13.21 1.73 -6.05
C MET A 106 -13.68 3.18 -6.11
N TYR A 107 -13.70 3.79 -7.31
CA TYR A 107 -14.10 5.18 -7.50
C TYR A 107 -15.62 5.37 -7.44
N LEU A 108 -16.37 4.27 -7.46
CA LEU A 108 -17.83 4.26 -7.28
C LEU A 108 -18.24 4.15 -5.80
N ARG A 109 -17.27 4.02 -4.89
CA ARG A 109 -17.50 3.89 -3.45
C ARG A 109 -16.91 5.10 -2.71
N PRO A 110 -17.41 5.44 -1.52
CA PRO A 110 -16.78 6.44 -0.69
C PRO A 110 -15.33 6.07 -0.38
N ASP A 111 -14.46 7.08 -0.27
CA ASP A 111 -13.07 6.89 0.14
C ASP A 111 -13.01 6.14 1.48
N ILE A 112 -12.05 5.22 1.61
CA ILE A 112 -11.93 4.34 2.78
C ILE A 112 -11.67 5.14 4.07
N ARG A 113 -10.96 6.28 3.98
CA ARG A 113 -10.70 7.19 5.10
C ARG A 113 -11.98 7.87 5.56
N LEU A 114 -12.84 8.27 4.61
CA LEU A 114 -14.15 8.84 4.92
C LEU A 114 -15.08 7.79 5.55
N SER A 115 -15.02 6.55 5.05
CA SER A 115 -15.79 5.45 5.60
C SER A 115 -15.37 5.11 7.04
N ALA A 116 -14.06 5.06 7.29
CA ALA A 116 -13.50 4.84 8.62
C ALA A 116 -13.83 6.00 9.57
N SER A 117 -13.68 7.24 9.13
CA SER A 117 -14.09 8.44 9.89
C SER A 117 -15.58 8.40 10.23
N ALA A 118 -16.46 8.12 9.27
CA ALA A 118 -17.90 8.04 9.51
C ALA A 118 -18.23 6.96 10.54
N TRP A 119 -17.57 5.80 10.47
CA TRP A 119 -17.75 4.74 11.45
C TRP A 119 -17.24 5.15 12.84
N VAL A 120 -16.05 5.77 12.94
CA VAL A 120 -15.51 6.28 14.21
C VAL A 120 -16.49 7.25 14.87
N ASN A 121 -16.97 8.24 14.12
CA ASN A 121 -17.94 9.23 14.60
C ASN A 121 -19.31 8.62 14.97
N GLN A 122 -19.64 7.40 14.53
CA GLN A 122 -20.92 6.76 14.84
C GLN A 122 -20.81 5.75 15.99
N ASN A 123 -19.63 5.17 16.20
CA ASN A 123 -19.47 3.98 17.04
C ASN A 123 -18.57 4.22 18.26
N LEU A 124 -17.66 5.20 18.23
CA LEU A 124 -16.82 5.50 19.38
C LEU A 124 -17.55 6.44 20.35
N PRO A 125 -17.40 6.26 21.67
CA PRO A 125 -17.97 7.16 22.66
C PRO A 125 -17.44 8.59 22.52
N ALA A 126 -18.28 9.59 22.85
CA ALA A 126 -17.83 10.98 22.89
C ALA A 126 -16.75 11.18 23.96
N ASN A 127 -15.84 12.14 23.72
CA ASN A 127 -14.68 12.45 24.55
C ASN A 127 -13.61 11.34 24.65
N SER A 128 -13.69 10.27 23.84
CA SER A 128 -12.63 9.26 23.82
C SER A 128 -11.27 9.84 23.43
N VAL A 129 -10.22 9.26 24.01
CA VAL A 129 -8.82 9.58 23.71
C VAL A 129 -8.32 8.67 22.60
N ILE A 130 -7.92 9.27 21.48
CA ILE A 130 -7.49 8.55 20.27
C ILE A 130 -6.01 8.84 20.03
N PHE A 131 -5.20 7.79 20.04
CA PHE A 131 -3.80 7.84 19.63
C PHE A 131 -3.67 7.37 18.17
N SER A 132 -3.15 8.22 17.29
CA SER A 132 -3.05 7.95 15.85
C SER A 132 -1.66 8.28 15.32
N GLU A 133 -1.24 7.64 14.24
CA GLU A 133 -0.02 8.03 13.51
C GLU A 133 -0.18 9.40 12.81
N ALA A 134 0.88 10.21 12.78
CA ALA A 134 0.97 11.47 12.05
C ALA A 134 1.81 11.37 10.75
N GLY A 135 1.91 12.50 10.02
CA GLY A 135 2.87 12.67 8.92
C GLY A 135 2.27 12.42 7.53
N ASN A 136 2.79 11.44 6.79
CA ASN A 136 2.37 11.14 5.41
C ASN A 136 1.03 10.39 5.32
N VAL A 137 0.10 10.73 6.20
CA VAL A 137 -1.25 10.20 6.28
C VAL A 137 -2.20 11.37 6.48
N ILE A 138 -3.37 11.31 5.83
CA ILE A 138 -4.38 12.36 5.99
C ILE A 138 -5.06 12.14 7.34
N ASN A 139 -5.06 13.16 8.19
CA ASN A 139 -5.81 13.14 9.44
C ASN A 139 -7.29 12.86 9.17
N PHE A 140 -7.90 12.00 9.97
CA PHE A 140 -9.30 11.65 9.75
C PHE A 140 -10.17 12.89 10.03
N PRO A 141 -11.18 13.16 9.19
CA PRO A 141 -12.13 14.23 9.48
C PRO A 141 -13.06 13.77 10.60
N TYR A 142 -12.80 14.18 11.84
CA TYR A 142 -13.67 13.89 12.98
C TYR A 142 -14.79 14.94 13.06
N LYS A 143 -16.02 14.52 13.41
CA LYS A 143 -17.17 15.42 13.53
C LYS A 143 -17.72 15.42 14.95
N ASN A 144 -17.69 16.58 15.60
CA ASN A 144 -18.54 17.01 16.71
C ASN A 144 -18.62 16.10 17.96
N GLN A 145 -17.64 15.24 18.23
CA GLN A 145 -17.65 14.36 19.41
C GLN A 145 -16.58 14.67 20.46
N ASN A 146 -15.93 15.84 20.37
CA ASN A 146 -14.89 16.29 21.31
C ASN A 146 -13.79 15.24 21.56
N PHE A 147 -13.43 14.44 20.55
CA PHE A 147 -12.34 13.49 20.67
C PHE A 147 -11.02 14.20 21.00
N GLN A 148 -10.26 13.61 21.91
CA GLN A 148 -8.91 14.06 22.20
C GLN A 148 -7.94 13.25 21.35
N ILE A 149 -7.47 13.85 20.25
CA ILE A 149 -6.67 13.12 19.25
C ILE A 149 -5.21 13.55 19.37
N THR A 150 -4.35 12.58 19.61
CA THR A 150 -2.90 12.75 19.51
C THR A 150 -2.43 12.10 18.22
N ASN A 151 -1.99 12.93 17.26
CA ASN A 151 -1.30 12.44 16.07
C ASN A 151 0.20 12.38 16.38
N PHE A 152 0.72 11.18 16.61
CA PHE A 152 2.08 10.94 17.07
C PHE A 152 3.07 10.76 15.90
N ASP A 153 4.24 11.39 16.03
CA ASP A 153 5.28 11.37 15.01
C ASP A 153 6.20 10.15 15.15
N PHE A 154 5.81 9.04 14.51
CA PHE A 154 6.66 7.85 14.44
C PHE A 154 7.91 8.00 13.54
N TYR A 155 8.04 9.07 12.74
CA TYR A 155 9.22 9.24 11.90
C TYR A 155 10.46 9.54 12.72
N ASN A 156 10.29 10.30 13.81
CA ASN A 156 11.36 10.74 14.68
C ASN A 156 11.45 9.94 15.99
N LEU A 157 10.55 8.98 16.23
CA LEU A 157 10.50 8.19 17.47
C LEU A 157 11.86 7.58 17.83
N ASP A 158 12.55 6.95 16.87
CA ASP A 158 13.82 6.27 17.13
C ASP A 158 15.04 7.22 17.23
N THR A 159 14.83 8.53 17.07
CA THR A 159 15.90 9.54 17.13
C THR A 159 15.69 10.61 18.20
N ASP A 160 14.45 10.78 18.67
CA ASP A 160 14.06 11.82 19.61
C ASP A 160 13.75 11.21 21.00
N PRO A 161 14.61 11.43 22.01
CA PRO A 161 14.39 10.91 23.36
C PRO A 161 13.08 11.37 24.01
N ASP A 162 12.60 12.57 23.68
CA ASP A 162 11.36 13.10 24.24
C ASP A 162 10.17 12.28 23.73
N LEU A 163 10.16 11.94 22.43
CA LEU A 163 9.15 11.06 21.84
C LEU A 163 9.16 9.66 22.46
N ILE A 164 10.35 9.10 22.73
CA ILE A 164 10.50 7.80 23.40
C ILE A 164 9.91 7.86 24.81
N SER A 165 10.22 8.92 25.56
CA SER A 165 9.78 9.04 26.96
C SER A 165 8.28 9.27 27.12
N GLN A 166 7.64 10.00 26.20
CA GLN A 166 6.21 10.28 26.27
C GLN A 166 5.32 9.14 25.74
N LEU A 167 5.85 8.28 24.87
CA LEU A 167 5.08 7.25 24.17
C LEU A 167 4.29 6.32 25.12
N PRO A 168 4.87 5.80 26.22
CA PRO A 168 4.13 4.95 27.15
C PRO A 168 2.93 5.64 27.78
N LEU A 169 3.09 6.90 28.17
CA LEU A 169 2.02 7.70 28.78
C LEU A 169 0.88 7.95 27.78
N LEU A 170 1.21 8.30 26.54
CA LEU A 170 0.23 8.54 25.49
C LEU A 170 -0.57 7.29 25.14
N ILE A 171 0.08 6.11 25.09
CA ILE A 171 -0.60 4.83 24.85
C ILE A 171 -1.49 4.48 26.05
N SER A 172 -0.97 4.58 27.27
CA SER A 172 -1.70 4.26 28.51
C SER A 172 -2.98 5.08 28.65
N ASN A 173 -2.93 6.37 28.31
CA ASN A 173 -4.07 7.28 28.37
C ASN A 173 -5.06 7.13 27.19
N SER A 174 -4.73 6.34 26.17
CA SER A 174 -5.57 6.20 24.98
C SER A 174 -6.61 5.10 25.12
N ASP A 175 -7.84 5.39 24.69
CA ASP A 175 -8.93 4.41 24.59
C ASP A 175 -8.82 3.62 23.28
N TYR A 176 -8.36 4.29 22.22
CA TYR A 176 -8.25 3.72 20.89
C TYR A 176 -6.93 4.07 20.22
N ILE A 177 -6.40 3.12 19.45
CA ILE A 177 -5.25 3.33 18.56
C ILE A 177 -5.71 3.21 17.11
N ILE A 178 -5.35 4.18 16.28
CA ILE A 178 -5.60 4.17 14.83
C ILE A 178 -4.27 4.06 14.09
N VAL A 179 -4.15 2.99 13.28
CA VAL A 179 -3.07 2.77 12.31
C VAL A 179 -3.66 3.05 10.92
N PRO A 180 -3.44 4.26 10.37
CA PRO A 180 -4.11 4.72 9.15
C PRO A 180 -3.59 4.06 7.86
N SER A 181 -2.37 3.49 7.88
CA SER A 181 -1.81 2.76 6.74
C SER A 181 -0.66 1.85 7.15
N ARG A 182 -0.05 1.16 6.18
CA ARG A 182 1.18 0.39 6.37
C ARG A 182 2.48 1.16 6.34
N ARG A 183 2.41 2.48 6.11
CA ARG A 183 3.57 3.33 5.81
C ARG A 183 4.66 3.21 6.86
N ILE A 184 4.30 3.31 8.13
CA ILE A 184 5.28 3.29 9.22
C ILE A 184 5.70 1.85 9.51
N PHE A 185 4.77 1.01 9.97
CA PHE A 185 5.11 -0.32 10.46
C PHE A 185 5.80 -1.21 9.42
N LYS A 186 5.54 -1.05 8.12
CA LYS A 186 6.21 -1.88 7.10
C LYS A 186 7.60 -1.36 6.74
N ASN A 187 7.85 -0.06 6.86
CA ASN A 187 9.16 0.54 6.55
C ASN A 187 10.10 0.57 7.76
N GLN A 188 9.56 0.67 8.97
CA GLN A 188 10.30 0.72 10.23
C GLN A 188 10.37 -0.65 10.95
N ASN A 189 9.98 -1.75 10.31
CA ASN A 189 10.17 -3.10 10.87
C ASN A 189 11.60 -3.61 10.60
N ASN A 190 12.60 -2.95 11.16
CA ASN A 190 14.01 -3.34 11.09
C ASN A 190 14.82 -2.73 12.24
N SER A 191 16.05 -3.21 12.44
CA SER A 191 16.91 -2.84 13.57
C SER A 191 17.34 -1.36 13.60
N ARG A 192 17.13 -0.57 12.54
CA ARG A 192 17.35 0.89 12.60
C ARG A 192 16.26 1.64 13.33
N PHE A 193 15.12 0.99 13.59
CA PHE A 193 13.95 1.57 14.25
C PHE A 193 13.49 0.67 15.41
N PRO A 194 14.34 0.40 16.41
CA PRO A 194 14.05 -0.58 17.46
C PRO A 194 12.79 -0.27 18.28
N TYR A 195 12.54 0.99 18.63
CA TYR A 195 11.36 1.40 19.41
C TYR A 195 10.09 1.34 18.56
N SER A 196 10.12 1.85 17.33
CA SER A 196 8.98 1.75 16.42
C SER A 196 8.64 0.29 16.10
N GLN A 197 9.65 -0.52 15.78
CA GLN A 197 9.49 -1.95 15.55
C GLN A 197 8.85 -2.64 16.76
N LYS A 198 9.35 -2.36 17.97
CA LYS A 198 8.83 -2.95 19.21
C LYS A 198 7.40 -2.53 19.49
N TYR A 199 7.07 -1.26 19.28
CA TYR A 199 5.71 -0.74 19.39
C TYR A 199 4.73 -1.52 18.50
N TYR A 200 4.98 -1.61 17.19
CA TYR A 200 4.05 -2.29 16.28
C TYR A 200 3.94 -3.79 16.54
N GLN A 201 5.04 -4.47 16.87
CA GLN A 201 5.00 -5.88 17.25
C GLN A 201 4.14 -6.10 18.50
N SER A 202 4.27 -5.22 19.49
CA SER A 202 3.52 -5.31 20.75
C SER A 202 2.05 -4.93 20.57
N LEU A 203 1.74 -3.96 19.71
CA LEU A 203 0.37 -3.62 19.33
C LEU A 203 -0.33 -4.77 18.60
N PHE A 204 0.31 -5.33 17.56
CA PHE A 204 -0.30 -6.35 16.71
C PHE A 204 -0.43 -7.72 17.41
N SER A 205 0.44 -8.01 18.38
CA SER A 205 0.32 -9.20 19.24
C SER A 205 -0.67 -9.02 20.40
N GLY A 206 -1.17 -7.81 20.64
CA GLY A 206 -2.04 -7.48 21.77
C GLY A 206 -1.31 -7.31 23.11
N GLN A 207 0.03 -7.38 23.13
CA GLN A 207 0.82 -7.22 24.35
C GLN A 207 0.65 -5.84 25.00
N LEU A 208 0.31 -4.81 24.23
CA LEU A 208 -0.01 -3.47 24.77
C LEU A 208 -1.38 -3.40 25.47
N GLY A 209 -2.16 -4.49 25.51
CA GLY A 209 -3.51 -4.48 26.08
C GLY A 209 -4.59 -3.99 25.10
N PHE A 210 -4.23 -3.84 23.83
CA PHE A 210 -5.12 -3.42 22.74
C PHE A 210 -5.54 -4.61 21.89
N GLN A 211 -6.80 -4.64 21.45
CA GLN A 211 -7.31 -5.66 20.51
C GLN A 211 -7.87 -5.01 19.24
N PRO A 212 -7.78 -5.68 18.07
CA PRO A 212 -8.39 -5.18 16.84
C PRO A 212 -9.90 -5.00 17.01
N LEU A 213 -10.38 -3.77 16.85
CA LEU A 213 -11.81 -3.43 16.91
C LEU A 213 -12.43 -3.41 15.51
N LYS A 214 -11.76 -2.75 14.56
CA LYS A 214 -12.26 -2.63 13.18
C LYS A 214 -11.12 -2.48 12.19
N ILE A 215 -11.23 -3.12 11.04
CA ILE A 215 -10.33 -2.95 9.91
C ILE A 215 -11.13 -2.54 8.68
N PHE A 216 -10.67 -1.51 8.01
CA PHE A 216 -11.19 -1.06 6.72
C PHE A 216 -10.18 -1.38 5.64
N THR A 217 -10.53 -2.29 4.75
CA THR A 217 -9.73 -2.66 3.58
C THR A 217 -10.41 -2.21 2.29
N PRO A 218 -9.65 -1.78 1.28
CA PRO A 218 -10.16 -1.65 -0.08
C PRO A 218 -10.70 -2.98 -0.61
N SER A 219 -11.77 -2.94 -1.41
CA SER A 219 -12.47 -4.13 -1.89
C SER A 219 -11.82 -4.82 -3.10
N SER A 220 -10.74 -4.27 -3.64
CA SER A 220 -10.19 -4.58 -4.98
C SER A 220 -9.08 -5.63 -5.01
N ASP A 221 -8.76 -6.29 -3.88
CA ASP A 221 -7.68 -7.29 -3.77
C ASP A 221 -8.09 -8.68 -4.30
N PHE A 222 -8.56 -8.74 -5.56
CA PHE A 222 -9.15 -9.94 -6.17
C PHE A 222 -8.18 -11.13 -6.31
N LEU A 223 -6.86 -10.87 -6.41
CA LEU A 223 -5.84 -11.91 -6.61
C LEU A 223 -4.48 -11.62 -5.95
N LEU A 224 -4.21 -10.36 -5.65
CA LEU A 224 -2.98 -9.94 -4.99
C LEU A 224 -3.36 -9.29 -3.68
N ASN A 225 -2.65 -9.65 -2.61
CA ASN A 225 -2.76 -8.92 -1.35
C ASN A 225 -2.24 -7.49 -1.58
N GLY A 226 -3.13 -6.50 -1.55
CA GLY A 226 -2.85 -5.10 -1.82
C GLY A 226 -1.74 -4.57 -0.92
N GLU A 227 -1.66 -5.04 0.33
CA GLU A 227 -0.61 -4.73 1.30
C GLU A 227 0.80 -5.23 0.91
N ASN A 228 0.95 -5.92 -0.22
CA ASN A 228 2.25 -6.29 -0.81
C ASN A 228 2.60 -5.47 -2.06
N ALA A 229 1.70 -4.59 -2.52
CA ALA A 229 1.99 -3.64 -3.58
C ALA A 229 3.07 -2.63 -3.14
N GLU A 230 3.57 -1.89 -4.12
CA GLU A 230 4.41 -0.73 -3.89
C GLU A 230 3.67 0.34 -3.08
N GLU A 231 4.42 1.13 -2.33
CA GLU A 231 3.90 2.02 -1.30
C GLU A 231 2.86 3.01 -1.80
N THR A 232 3.07 3.62 -2.97
CA THR A 232 2.11 4.63 -3.48
C THR A 232 0.71 4.06 -3.68
N TRP A 233 0.61 2.81 -4.12
CA TRP A 233 -0.65 2.08 -4.18
C TRP A 233 -1.23 1.88 -2.79
N THR A 234 -0.44 1.34 -1.86
CA THR A 234 -0.96 0.91 -0.54
C THR A 234 -1.20 2.01 0.47
N VAL A 235 -0.61 3.19 0.31
CA VAL A 235 -0.72 4.28 1.28
C VAL A 235 -1.70 5.34 0.81
N PHE A 236 -1.72 5.64 -0.49
CA PHE A 236 -2.56 6.72 -1.02
C PHE A 236 -3.86 6.20 -1.62
N ASP A 237 -3.77 5.21 -2.52
CA ASP A 237 -4.93 4.72 -3.27
C ASP A 237 -5.71 3.64 -2.48
N HIS A 238 -4.99 2.76 -1.78
CA HIS A 238 -5.49 1.55 -1.13
C HIS A 238 -5.03 1.40 0.33
N PRO A 239 -5.20 2.42 1.21
CA PRO A 239 -4.81 2.26 2.60
C PRO A 239 -5.72 1.29 3.35
N THR A 240 -5.12 0.39 4.11
CA THR A 240 -5.83 -0.37 5.15
C THR A 240 -5.76 0.39 6.46
N ILE A 241 -6.91 0.77 6.98
CA ILE A 241 -7.04 1.45 8.26
C ILE A 241 -7.37 0.41 9.32
N ARG A 242 -6.62 0.41 10.43
CA ARG A 242 -6.83 -0.51 11.56
C ARG A 242 -7.11 0.31 12.80
N ILE A 243 -8.19 -0.05 13.49
CA ILE A 243 -8.62 0.56 14.74
C ILE A 243 -8.53 -0.50 15.82
N TYR A 244 -7.85 -0.17 16.90
CA TYR A 244 -7.69 -1.01 18.07
C TYR A 244 -8.36 -0.36 19.27
N GLN A 245 -8.88 -1.17 20.18
CA GLN A 245 -9.48 -0.73 21.44
C GLN A 245 -8.62 -1.18 22.61
N ASN A 246 -8.42 -0.29 23.58
CA ASN A 246 -7.78 -0.63 24.85
C ASN A 246 -8.75 -1.47 25.69
N ILE A 247 -8.36 -2.69 26.05
CA ILE A 247 -9.18 -3.61 26.84
C ILE A 247 -8.64 -3.73 28.27
N ASN A 248 -7.32 -3.64 28.43
CA ASN A 248 -6.67 -3.90 29.72
C ASN A 248 -6.31 -2.63 30.50
N HIS A 249 -6.26 -1.46 29.84
CA HIS A 249 -5.93 -0.16 30.45
C HIS A 249 -4.66 -0.21 31.30
N PHE A 250 -3.57 -0.73 30.72
CA PHE A 250 -2.27 -0.83 31.40
C PHE A 250 -1.72 0.55 31.77
N SER A 251 -1.02 0.62 32.91
CA SER A 251 -0.34 1.84 33.35
C SER A 251 0.84 2.20 32.45
N SER A 252 1.26 3.46 32.50
CA SER A 252 2.44 3.95 31.75
C SER A 252 3.69 3.08 32.01
N ASP A 253 3.93 2.67 33.26
CA ASP A 253 5.08 1.83 33.61
C ASP A 253 4.99 0.43 33.00
N GLN A 254 3.80 -0.17 32.96
CA GLN A 254 3.58 -1.45 32.30
C GLN A 254 3.84 -1.35 30.80
N ILE A 255 3.32 -0.30 30.15
CA ILE A 255 3.56 -0.04 28.73
C ILE A 255 5.05 0.20 28.47
N GLN A 256 5.73 0.99 29.30
CA GLN A 256 7.15 1.27 29.16
C GLN A 256 7.97 -0.02 29.19
N ASN A 257 7.71 -0.91 30.16
CA ASN A 257 8.38 -2.21 30.25
C ASN A 257 8.15 -3.11 29.03
N ILE A 258 6.98 -3.01 28.39
CA ILE A 258 6.69 -3.72 27.14
C ILE A 258 7.48 -3.11 25.98
N LEU A 259 7.59 -1.78 25.91
CA LEU A 259 8.21 -1.05 24.80
C LEU A 259 9.74 -1.03 24.84
N LEU A 260 10.38 -1.37 25.96
CA LEU A 260 11.84 -1.49 26.04
C LEU A 260 12.38 -2.53 25.03
N PRO A 261 13.25 -2.12 24.09
CA PRO A 261 13.95 -3.03 23.20
C PRO A 261 14.80 -4.04 23.98
N PRO A 262 15.13 -5.22 23.41
CA PRO A 262 15.91 -6.25 24.10
C PRO A 262 17.26 -5.75 24.64
N ASP A 263 17.92 -4.84 23.92
CA ASP A 263 19.26 -4.34 24.26
C ASP A 263 19.25 -3.33 25.43
N ASP A 264 18.07 -2.76 25.75
CA ASP A 264 17.89 -1.76 26.82
C ASP A 264 17.30 -2.37 28.11
N LYS A 265 17.12 -3.71 28.16
CA LYS A 265 16.68 -4.41 29.37
C LYS A 265 17.92 -4.75 30.22
N THR A 266 18.20 -3.90 31.21
CA THR A 266 19.21 -4.16 32.25
C THR A 266 18.80 -5.31 33.16
#